data_AF-A0A932MWS6-F1
#
_entry.id   AF-A0A932MWS6-F1
#
_cell.length_a   1.000
_cell.length_b   1.000
_cell.length_c   1.000
_cell.angle_alpha   90.00
_cell.angle_beta   90.00
_cell.angle_gamma   90.00
#
_symmetry.space_group_name_H-M   'P 1'
#
loop_
_entity.id
_entity.type
_entity.pdbx_description
1 polymer ?
#
loop_
_entity_poly.entity_id
_entity_poly.type
_entity_poly.pdbx_seq_one_letter_code
_entity_poly.pdbx_strand_id
1 'polypeptide(L)'
;AVNKYFESKGGLKNTAVKAKCGFVLGDLRDARAVDPLLEAFEAAQKENDPVLLIYSAAPLGSLADMKAAPALKKKMLTLDGSLRDPVMRAVNQLGDRTAVPDMIKAMSAQDFLDRCVKEGHADKETCESDMASRLTAQKAAIDHASNLAGAEHLEAYKAVVEGEKVEDVKKYMTERMARVEAAAECKVDPVCWSNKLKDKSELVREKAAWELGRLKDNSTLPALTEALADKDTFVRSAAIAAYWSFGDKSALSAVRKTLSDEEGQATYMRVNEDLRRLEVHLARM
;
A
#
# COMPACT_ATOMS: atom_id res chain seq x y z
N ALA A 1 -13.75 35.17 -1.19
CA ALA A 1 -12.34 35.58 -1.14
C ALA A 1 -11.43 34.58 -1.87
N VAL A 2 -11.50 33.29 -1.54
CA VAL A 2 -10.66 32.22 -2.13
C VAL A 2 -10.89 32.03 -3.64
N ASN A 3 -12.14 31.98 -4.11
CA ASN A 3 -12.42 31.80 -5.55
C ASN A 3 -11.88 32.94 -6.42
N LYS A 4 -12.08 34.20 -6.01
CA LYS A 4 -11.49 35.38 -6.68
C LYS A 4 -9.96 35.33 -6.71
N TYR A 5 -9.31 34.79 -5.66
CA TYR A 5 -7.87 34.62 -5.65
C TYR A 5 -7.42 33.59 -6.69
N PHE A 6 -8.06 32.41 -6.75
CA PHE A 6 -7.73 31.41 -7.77
C PHE A 6 -8.00 31.91 -9.19
N GLU A 7 -9.14 32.54 -9.42
CA GLU A 7 -9.47 33.17 -10.71
C GLU A 7 -8.40 34.19 -11.12
N SER A 8 -7.92 35.03 -10.18
CA SER A 8 -6.84 35.99 -10.44
C SER A 8 -5.47 35.35 -10.72
N LYS A 9 -5.31 34.04 -10.45
CA LYS A 9 -4.08 33.27 -10.67
C LYS A 9 -4.22 32.24 -11.81
N GLY A 10 -5.25 32.38 -12.66
CA GLY A 10 -5.47 31.50 -13.81
C GLY A 10 -6.40 30.31 -13.53
N GLY A 11 -7.16 30.36 -12.44
CA GLY A 11 -8.13 29.32 -12.05
C GLY A 11 -7.49 28.09 -11.40
N LEU A 12 -8.33 27.12 -11.04
CA LEU A 12 -7.86 25.79 -10.62
C LEU A 12 -7.31 25.05 -11.84
N LYS A 13 -6.07 24.55 -11.73
CA LYS A 13 -5.48 23.72 -12.79
C LYS A 13 -6.30 22.45 -13.00
N ASN A 14 -6.56 22.10 -14.25
CA ASN A 14 -7.33 20.90 -14.61
C ASN A 14 -6.75 19.62 -13.96
N THR A 15 -5.42 19.48 -13.93
CA THR A 15 -4.71 18.38 -13.26
C THR A 15 -5.07 18.25 -11.78
N ALA A 16 -5.21 19.38 -11.06
CA ALA A 16 -5.58 19.37 -9.64
C ALA A 16 -7.03 18.95 -9.43
N VAL A 17 -7.93 19.35 -10.33
CA VAL A 17 -9.33 18.91 -10.32
C VAL A 17 -9.42 17.40 -10.55
N LYS A 18 -8.77 16.90 -11.60
CA LYS A 18 -8.69 15.46 -11.93
C LYS A 18 -8.10 14.64 -10.77
N ALA A 19 -7.01 15.11 -10.16
CA ALA A 19 -6.40 14.49 -8.99
C ALA A 19 -7.38 14.38 -7.81
N LYS A 20 -8.10 15.47 -7.51
CA LYS A 20 -9.07 15.46 -6.42
C LYS A 20 -10.27 14.56 -6.72
N CYS A 21 -10.75 14.55 -7.96
CA CYS A 21 -11.77 13.59 -8.41
C CYS A 21 -11.30 12.15 -8.19
N GLY A 22 -10.03 11.85 -8.54
CA GLY A 22 -9.45 10.53 -8.34
C GLY A 22 -9.52 10.05 -6.89
N PHE A 23 -9.13 10.91 -5.94
CA PHE A 23 -9.26 10.60 -4.51
C PHE A 23 -10.70 10.35 -4.08
N VAL A 24 -11.64 11.20 -4.49
CA VAL A 24 -13.05 11.04 -4.10
C VAL A 24 -13.59 9.71 -4.64
N LEU A 25 -13.25 9.35 -5.87
CA LEU A 25 -13.64 8.06 -6.44
C LEU A 25 -13.03 6.88 -5.67
N GLY A 26 -11.77 6.98 -5.26
CA GLY A 26 -11.11 5.99 -4.40
C GLY A 26 -11.75 5.89 -3.01
N ASP A 27 -12.10 7.01 -2.40
CA ASP A 27 -12.75 7.07 -1.08
C ASP A 27 -14.15 6.46 -1.10
N LEU A 28 -14.87 6.61 -2.22
CA LEU A 28 -16.19 6.01 -2.41
C LEU A 28 -16.14 4.50 -2.62
N ARG A 29 -15.00 3.97 -3.10
CA ARG A 29 -14.79 2.56 -3.47
C ARG A 29 -15.89 1.97 -4.35
N ASP A 30 -16.43 2.78 -5.26
CA ASP A 30 -17.43 2.32 -6.24
C ASP A 30 -16.73 1.65 -7.42
N ALA A 31 -17.06 0.39 -7.70
CA ALA A 31 -16.45 -0.38 -8.79
C ALA A 31 -16.58 0.29 -10.18
N ARG A 32 -17.59 1.15 -10.39
CA ARG A 32 -17.75 1.93 -11.64
C ARG A 32 -16.60 2.91 -11.88
N ALA A 33 -15.84 3.25 -10.85
CA ALA A 33 -14.69 4.15 -10.95
C ALA A 33 -13.42 3.46 -11.48
N VAL A 34 -13.36 2.13 -11.50
CA VAL A 34 -12.15 1.39 -11.93
C VAL A 34 -11.73 1.79 -13.33
N ASP A 35 -12.65 1.75 -14.29
CA ASP A 35 -12.34 2.01 -15.71
C ASP A 35 -11.91 3.46 -15.94
N PRO A 36 -12.65 4.50 -15.48
CA PRO A 36 -12.21 5.89 -15.61
C PRO A 36 -10.86 6.18 -14.95
N LEU A 37 -10.59 5.60 -13.77
CA LEU A 37 -9.32 5.79 -13.06
C LEU A 37 -8.16 5.10 -13.78
N LEU A 38 -8.41 3.90 -14.33
CA LEU A 38 -7.41 3.14 -15.06
C LEU A 38 -7.06 3.86 -16.37
N GLU A 39 -8.06 4.31 -17.13
CA GLU A 39 -7.85 5.14 -18.33
C GLU A 39 -7.05 6.41 -18.01
N ALA A 40 -7.38 7.10 -16.91
CA ALA A 40 -6.65 8.28 -16.46
C ALA A 40 -5.20 7.96 -16.08
N PHE A 41 -4.95 6.85 -15.37
CA PHE A 41 -3.61 6.41 -15.00
C PHE A 41 -2.79 6.05 -16.26
N GLU A 42 -3.37 5.32 -17.22
CA GLU A 42 -2.71 4.97 -18.48
C GLU A 42 -2.44 6.18 -19.38
N ALA A 43 -3.36 7.14 -19.45
CA ALA A 43 -3.12 8.40 -20.15
C ALA A 43 -1.97 9.19 -19.51
N ALA A 44 -1.98 9.30 -18.18
CA ALA A 44 -0.91 9.96 -17.44
C ALA A 44 0.46 9.28 -17.62
N GLN A 45 0.49 7.95 -17.80
CA GLN A 45 1.72 7.23 -18.13
C GLN A 45 2.28 7.62 -19.50
N LYS A 46 1.42 7.79 -20.51
CA LYS A 46 1.80 8.17 -21.87
C LYS A 46 2.28 9.62 -21.94
N GLU A 47 1.63 10.50 -21.19
CA GLU A 47 1.92 11.93 -21.13
C GLU A 47 3.06 12.27 -20.16
N ASN A 48 3.53 11.29 -19.38
CA ASN A 48 4.49 11.46 -18.30
C ASN A 48 4.03 12.54 -17.30
N ASP A 49 2.76 12.52 -16.90
CA ASP A 49 2.20 13.43 -15.89
C ASP A 49 2.37 12.81 -14.49
N PRO A 50 3.40 13.20 -13.72
CA PRO A 50 3.67 12.60 -12.41
C PRO A 50 2.55 12.90 -11.40
N VAL A 51 1.88 14.03 -11.53
CA VAL A 51 0.81 14.46 -10.63
C VAL A 51 -0.36 13.50 -10.78
N LEU A 52 -0.84 13.26 -12.00
CA LEU A 52 -1.96 12.34 -12.22
C LEU A 52 -1.59 10.90 -11.89
N LEU A 53 -0.36 10.46 -12.15
CA LEU A 53 0.09 9.11 -11.80
C LEU A 53 0.00 8.85 -10.29
N ILE A 54 0.52 9.78 -9.48
CA ILE A 54 0.47 9.68 -8.01
C ILE A 54 -0.98 9.64 -7.53
N TYR A 55 -1.83 10.51 -8.08
CA TYR A 55 -3.20 10.69 -7.59
C TYR A 55 -4.21 9.67 -8.12
N SER A 56 -3.87 8.88 -9.14
CA SER A 56 -4.73 7.78 -9.63
C SER A 56 -4.28 6.40 -9.14
N ALA A 57 -3.01 6.23 -8.74
CA ALA A 57 -2.52 4.94 -8.23
C ALA A 57 -3.22 4.49 -6.93
N ALA A 58 -3.28 5.35 -5.90
CA ALA A 58 -3.87 4.99 -4.61
C ALA A 58 -5.38 4.68 -4.68
N PRO A 59 -6.21 5.44 -5.44
CA PRO A 59 -7.59 5.07 -5.70
C PRO A 59 -7.76 3.69 -6.38
N LEU A 60 -6.93 3.37 -7.38
CA LEU A 60 -6.97 2.07 -8.04
C LEU A 60 -6.68 0.92 -7.07
N GLY A 61 -5.71 1.09 -6.17
CA GLY A 61 -5.44 0.13 -5.10
C GLY A 61 -6.61 -0.01 -4.13
N SER A 62 -7.21 1.12 -3.72
CA SER A 62 -8.32 1.13 -2.74
C SER A 62 -9.59 0.47 -3.27
N LEU A 63 -9.82 0.52 -4.59
CA LEU A 63 -10.90 -0.18 -5.28
C LEU A 63 -10.71 -1.70 -5.32
N ALA A 64 -9.49 -2.19 -5.11
CA ALA A 64 -9.16 -3.62 -5.04
C ALA A 64 -9.55 -4.44 -6.30
N ASP A 65 -9.63 -3.79 -7.47
CA ASP A 65 -9.92 -4.47 -8.74
C ASP A 65 -8.63 -4.87 -9.48
N MET A 66 -8.47 -6.17 -9.71
CA MET A 66 -7.28 -6.74 -10.33
C MET A 66 -7.06 -6.27 -11.79
N LYS A 67 -8.08 -5.69 -12.44
CA LYS A 67 -7.95 -5.06 -13.77
C LYS A 67 -6.87 -3.97 -13.80
N ALA A 68 -6.61 -3.31 -12.67
CA ALA A 68 -5.58 -2.27 -12.56
C ALA A 68 -4.15 -2.82 -12.42
N ALA A 69 -3.99 -4.09 -12.03
CA ALA A 69 -2.68 -4.67 -11.71
C ALA A 69 -1.66 -4.58 -12.85
N PRO A 70 -2.00 -4.90 -14.12
CA PRO A 70 -1.03 -4.79 -15.22
C PRO A 70 -0.50 -3.37 -15.42
N ALA A 71 -1.34 -2.35 -15.26
CA ALA A 71 -0.93 -0.95 -15.40
C ALA A 71 -0.06 -0.51 -14.23
N LEU A 72 -0.44 -0.83 -13.00
CA LEU A 72 0.32 -0.47 -11.80
C LEU A 72 1.71 -1.13 -11.79
N LYS A 73 1.81 -2.43 -12.12
CA LYS A 73 3.10 -3.14 -12.17
C LYS A 73 4.11 -2.50 -13.13
N LYS A 74 3.66 -1.93 -14.25
CA LYS A 74 4.55 -1.21 -15.19
C LYS A 74 5.27 -0.02 -14.57
N LYS A 75 4.73 0.56 -13.48
CA LYS A 75 5.29 1.74 -12.80
C LYS A 75 5.78 1.45 -11.39
N MET A 76 5.56 0.25 -10.83
CA MET A 76 5.90 -0.02 -9.43
C MET A 76 7.42 0.05 -9.14
N LEU A 77 8.27 -0.12 -10.16
CA LEU A 77 9.73 -0.07 -10.00
C LEU A 77 10.35 1.26 -10.48
N THR A 78 9.53 2.28 -10.71
CA THR A 78 9.99 3.63 -11.08
C THR A 78 11.02 4.16 -10.08
N LEU A 79 11.97 4.96 -10.56
CA LEU A 79 12.96 5.62 -9.69
C LEU A 79 12.40 6.85 -9.00
N ASP A 80 11.29 7.42 -9.49
CA ASP A 80 10.57 8.49 -8.80
C ASP A 80 9.93 7.95 -7.51
N GLY A 81 10.57 8.23 -6.37
CA GLY A 81 10.09 7.82 -5.05
C GLY A 81 8.70 8.35 -4.71
N SER A 82 8.29 9.49 -5.29
CA SER A 82 6.95 10.06 -5.06
C SER A 82 5.85 9.22 -5.68
N LEU A 83 6.17 8.51 -6.78
CA LEU A 83 5.24 7.63 -7.49
C LEU A 83 5.39 6.16 -7.08
N ARG A 84 6.61 5.71 -6.80
CA ARG A 84 6.92 4.31 -6.47
C ARG A 84 6.07 3.79 -5.32
N ASP A 85 6.10 4.48 -4.18
CA ASP A 85 5.44 4.01 -2.96
C ASP A 85 3.91 3.94 -3.10
N PRO A 86 3.21 4.96 -3.65
CA PRO A 86 1.79 4.84 -3.96
C PRO A 86 1.44 3.66 -4.88
N VAL A 87 2.26 3.41 -5.92
CA VAL A 87 1.99 2.33 -6.87
C VAL A 87 2.24 0.96 -6.24
N MET A 88 3.35 0.77 -5.52
CA MET A 88 3.62 -0.49 -4.81
C MET A 88 2.59 -0.77 -3.71
N ARG A 89 2.12 0.27 -3.02
CA ARG A 89 1.01 0.17 -2.07
C ARG A 89 -0.28 -0.27 -2.76
N ALA A 90 -0.59 0.29 -3.92
CA ALA A 90 -1.76 -0.10 -4.68
C ALA A 90 -1.68 -1.57 -5.12
N VAL A 91 -0.54 -2.04 -5.62
CA VAL A 91 -0.31 -3.46 -5.94
C VAL A 91 -0.49 -4.36 -4.71
N ASN A 92 0.01 -3.92 -3.54
CA ASN A 92 -0.22 -4.61 -2.27
C ASN A 92 -1.71 -4.71 -1.90
N GLN A 93 -2.47 -3.63 -2.08
CA GLN A 93 -3.92 -3.60 -1.84
C GLN A 93 -4.68 -4.54 -2.77
N LEU A 94 -4.28 -4.61 -4.05
CA LEU A 94 -4.83 -5.59 -5.00
C LEU A 94 -4.52 -7.04 -4.60
N GLY A 95 -3.42 -7.27 -3.89
CA GLY A 95 -2.97 -8.62 -3.54
C GLY A 95 -2.33 -9.37 -4.69
N ASP A 96 -1.83 -8.68 -5.72
CA ASP A 96 -1.18 -9.32 -6.88
C ASP A 96 0.21 -9.87 -6.51
N ARG A 97 0.25 -11.09 -5.96
CA ARG A 97 1.50 -11.76 -5.58
C ARG A 97 2.45 -12.02 -6.76
N THR A 98 1.98 -11.92 -8.01
CA THR A 98 2.88 -12.04 -9.18
C THR A 98 3.89 -10.90 -9.26
N ALA A 99 3.68 -9.80 -8.53
CA ALA A 99 4.63 -8.69 -8.42
C ALA A 99 5.78 -8.94 -7.44
N VAL A 100 5.65 -9.91 -6.52
CA VAL A 100 6.60 -10.11 -5.42
C VAL A 100 8.01 -10.46 -5.91
N PRO A 101 8.23 -11.32 -6.93
CA PRO A 101 9.57 -11.60 -7.44
C PRO A 101 10.30 -10.33 -7.91
N ASP A 102 9.59 -9.44 -8.60
CA ASP A 102 10.12 -8.15 -9.08
C ASP A 102 10.43 -7.20 -7.91
N MET A 103 9.57 -7.16 -6.89
CA MET A 103 9.84 -6.38 -5.67
C MET A 103 11.04 -6.92 -4.91
N ILE A 104 11.19 -8.25 -4.77
CA ILE A 104 12.34 -8.89 -4.13
C ILE A 104 13.63 -8.54 -4.87
N LYS A 105 13.62 -8.61 -6.20
CA LYS A 105 14.77 -8.19 -7.02
C LYS A 105 15.15 -6.73 -6.75
N ALA A 106 14.15 -5.85 -6.63
CA ALA A 106 14.32 -4.41 -6.36
C ALA A 106 14.78 -4.06 -4.94
N MET A 107 14.81 -5.03 -4.01
CA MET A 107 15.46 -4.86 -2.72
C MET A 107 16.98 -4.75 -2.84
N SER A 108 17.57 -5.24 -3.94
CA SER A 108 19.02 -5.22 -4.14
C SER A 108 19.52 -3.87 -4.69
N ALA A 109 20.68 -3.44 -4.19
CA ALA A 109 21.35 -2.23 -4.68
C ALA A 109 21.66 -2.31 -6.19
N GLN A 110 22.06 -3.49 -6.67
CA GLN A 110 22.42 -3.70 -8.07
C GLN A 110 21.24 -3.46 -9.01
N ASP A 111 20.06 -3.94 -8.64
CA ASP A 111 18.87 -3.77 -9.49
C ASP A 111 18.42 -2.30 -9.58
N PHE A 112 18.64 -1.49 -8.54
CA PHE A 112 18.49 -0.03 -8.64
C PHE A 112 19.48 0.59 -9.63
N LEU A 113 20.77 0.24 -9.52
CA LEU A 113 21.83 0.78 -10.39
C LEU A 113 21.58 0.41 -11.86
N ASP A 114 21.20 -0.84 -12.11
CA ASP A 114 20.88 -1.34 -13.46
C ASP A 114 19.73 -0.55 -14.08
N ARG A 115 18.65 -0.28 -13.33
CA ARG A 115 17.54 0.54 -13.81
C ARG A 115 17.92 2.00 -14.03
N CYS A 116 18.67 2.59 -13.10
CA CYS A 116 19.12 3.98 -13.17
C CYS A 116 19.87 4.27 -14.48
N VAL A 117 20.80 3.39 -14.84
CA VAL A 117 21.56 3.50 -16.09
C VAL A 117 20.70 3.13 -17.30
N LYS A 118 19.96 2.01 -17.24
CA LYS A 118 19.18 1.51 -18.38
C LYS A 118 18.07 2.46 -18.83
N GLU A 119 17.41 3.12 -17.88
CA GLU A 119 16.34 4.08 -18.17
C GLU A 119 16.87 5.48 -18.53
N GLY A 120 18.20 5.66 -18.52
CA GLY A 120 18.85 6.91 -18.93
C GLY A 120 18.65 8.05 -17.94
N HIS A 121 18.38 7.76 -16.66
CA HIS A 121 18.24 8.80 -15.64
C HIS A 121 19.57 9.52 -15.37
N ALA A 122 20.66 8.74 -15.28
CA ALA A 122 22.00 9.28 -15.13
C ALA A 122 23.06 8.26 -15.59
N ASP A 123 24.31 8.71 -15.65
CA ASP A 123 25.45 7.80 -15.85
C ASP A 123 25.71 6.95 -14.60
N LYS A 124 26.58 5.94 -14.77
CA LYS A 124 26.90 4.97 -13.72
C LYS A 124 27.44 5.64 -12.45
N GLU A 125 28.34 6.60 -12.60
CA GLU A 125 28.98 7.29 -11.48
C GLU A 125 27.95 8.09 -10.68
N THR A 126 27.06 8.81 -11.36
CA THR A 126 25.98 9.56 -10.73
C THR A 126 25.02 8.62 -9.99
N CYS A 127 24.59 7.52 -10.62
CA CYS A 127 23.73 6.52 -9.98
C CYS A 127 24.37 5.87 -8.74
N GLU A 128 25.69 5.60 -8.77
CA GLU A 128 26.43 5.05 -7.63
C GLU A 128 26.53 6.05 -6.47
N SER A 129 26.70 7.34 -6.80
CA SER A 129 26.78 8.42 -5.82
C SER A 129 25.44 8.76 -5.15
N ASP A 130 24.30 8.50 -5.80
CA ASP A 130 22.96 8.75 -5.25
C ASP A 130 22.50 7.64 -4.27
N MET A 131 23.18 7.61 -3.12
CA MET A 131 22.85 6.66 -2.05
C MET A 131 21.45 6.91 -1.47
N ALA A 132 20.98 8.15 -1.43
CA ALA A 132 19.69 8.49 -0.81
C ALA A 132 18.52 7.92 -1.60
N SER A 133 18.50 8.09 -2.92
CA SER A 133 17.46 7.52 -3.79
C SER A 133 17.51 6.00 -3.79
N ARG A 134 18.73 5.43 -3.82
CA ARG A 134 18.93 3.97 -3.76
C ARG A 134 18.38 3.37 -2.48
N LEU A 135 18.73 3.92 -1.32
CA LEU A 135 18.26 3.42 -0.02
C LEU A 135 16.74 3.55 0.12
N THR A 136 16.17 4.66 -0.35
CA THR A 136 14.71 4.84 -0.37
C THR A 136 14.05 3.80 -1.28
N ALA A 137 14.67 3.45 -2.41
CA ALA A 137 14.18 2.42 -3.33
C ALA A 137 14.20 1.03 -2.71
N GLN A 138 15.32 0.66 -2.09
CA GLN A 138 15.46 -0.62 -1.42
C GLN A 138 14.43 -0.72 -0.29
N LYS A 139 14.30 0.28 0.58
CA LYS A 139 13.35 0.26 1.71
C LYS A 139 11.90 0.10 1.25
N ALA A 140 11.48 0.85 0.23
CA ALA A 140 10.15 0.70 -0.35
C ALA A 140 9.90 -0.71 -0.87
N ALA A 141 10.85 -1.25 -1.64
CA ALA A 141 10.77 -2.62 -2.16
C ALA A 141 10.71 -3.66 -1.02
N ILE A 142 11.48 -3.48 0.06
CA ILE A 142 11.51 -4.38 1.23
C ILE A 142 10.16 -4.37 1.96
N ASP A 143 9.62 -3.20 2.25
CA ASP A 143 8.35 -3.08 2.97
C ASP A 143 7.21 -3.69 2.15
N HIS A 144 7.16 -3.40 0.84
CA HIS A 144 6.10 -3.88 -0.04
C HIS A 144 6.25 -5.36 -0.42
N ALA A 145 7.47 -5.86 -0.62
CA ALA A 145 7.73 -7.28 -0.86
C ALA A 145 7.37 -8.12 0.36
N SER A 146 7.86 -7.73 1.55
CA SER A 146 7.60 -8.48 2.79
C SER A 146 6.11 -8.53 3.15
N ASN A 147 5.38 -7.45 2.90
CA ASN A 147 3.93 -7.42 3.13
C ASN A 147 3.15 -8.28 2.13
N LEU A 148 3.49 -8.28 0.85
CA LEU A 148 2.73 -9.02 -0.16
C LEU A 148 3.11 -10.50 -0.26
N ALA A 149 4.36 -10.84 0.06
CA ALA A 149 4.93 -12.17 -0.09
C ALA A 149 4.08 -13.27 0.59
N GLY A 150 3.86 -14.35 -0.16
CA GLY A 150 3.40 -15.64 0.35
C GLY A 150 4.54 -16.56 0.78
N ALA A 151 4.20 -17.74 1.28
CA ALA A 151 5.13 -18.78 1.74
C ALA A 151 6.21 -19.14 0.69
N GLU A 152 5.80 -19.18 -0.57
CA GLU A 152 6.62 -19.53 -1.74
C GLU A 152 7.79 -18.55 -2.00
N HIS A 153 7.74 -17.36 -1.41
CA HIS A 153 8.75 -16.33 -1.61
C HIS A 153 9.85 -16.32 -0.54
N LEU A 154 9.73 -17.13 0.52
CA LEU A 154 10.63 -17.07 1.68
C LEU A 154 12.09 -17.29 1.30
N GLU A 155 12.38 -18.30 0.48
CA GLU A 155 13.76 -18.63 0.10
C GLU A 155 14.37 -17.57 -0.80
N ALA A 156 13.59 -16.99 -1.73
CA ALA A 156 14.04 -15.88 -2.56
C ALA A 156 14.33 -14.63 -1.71
N TYR A 157 13.49 -14.33 -0.73
CA TYR A 157 13.69 -13.20 0.18
C TYR A 157 14.97 -13.39 1.02
N LYS A 158 15.18 -14.59 1.61
CA LYS A 158 16.38 -14.94 2.38
C LYS A 158 17.66 -14.78 1.55
N ALA A 159 17.66 -15.27 0.30
CA ALA A 159 18.82 -15.16 -0.57
C ALA A 159 19.25 -13.70 -0.80
N VAL A 160 18.29 -12.77 -0.92
CA VAL A 160 18.59 -11.34 -1.04
C VAL A 160 19.14 -10.76 0.27
N VAL A 161 18.58 -11.14 1.43
CA VAL A 161 19.08 -10.75 2.76
C VAL A 161 20.53 -11.21 2.97
N GLU A 162 20.83 -12.46 2.61
CA GLU A 162 22.17 -13.05 2.75
C GLU A 162 23.20 -12.32 1.88
N GLY A 163 22.80 -11.93 0.67
CA GLY A 163 23.64 -11.20 -0.29
C GLY A 163 23.80 -9.70 -0.01
N GLU A 164 23.00 -9.10 0.89
CA GLU A 164 23.11 -7.68 1.24
C GLU A 164 24.36 -7.41 2.08
N LYS A 165 25.09 -6.36 1.69
CA LYS A 165 26.38 -5.98 2.26
C LYS A 165 26.28 -4.77 3.18
N VAL A 166 25.27 -3.92 2.98
CA VAL A 166 25.02 -2.75 3.82
C VAL A 166 24.29 -3.20 5.08
N GLU A 167 24.97 -3.16 6.22
CA GLU A 167 24.47 -3.71 7.49
C GLU A 167 23.10 -3.15 7.89
N ASP A 168 22.90 -1.83 7.76
CA ASP A 168 21.62 -1.18 8.08
C ASP A 168 20.47 -1.70 7.19
N VAL A 169 20.75 -1.93 5.91
CA VAL A 169 19.75 -2.46 4.97
C VAL A 169 19.50 -3.93 5.27
N LYS A 170 20.56 -4.72 5.52
CA LYS A 170 20.44 -6.13 5.89
C LYS A 170 19.61 -6.32 7.15
N LYS A 171 19.85 -5.51 8.18
CA LYS A 171 19.05 -5.47 9.41
C LYS A 171 17.59 -5.11 9.10
N TYR A 172 17.36 -4.07 8.29
CA TYR A 172 16.01 -3.67 7.88
C TYR A 172 15.27 -4.80 7.17
N MET A 173 15.90 -5.48 6.19
CA MET A 173 15.33 -6.63 5.49
C MET A 173 15.01 -7.78 6.45
N THR A 174 15.93 -8.07 7.39
CA THR A 174 15.80 -9.16 8.37
C THR A 174 14.61 -8.92 9.30
N GLU A 175 14.44 -7.70 9.82
CA GLU A 175 13.28 -7.34 10.64
C GLU A 175 11.94 -7.53 9.89
N ARG A 176 11.89 -7.15 8.60
CA ARG A 176 10.69 -7.33 7.76
C ARG A 176 10.44 -8.78 7.36
N MET A 177 11.45 -9.64 7.42
CA MET A 177 11.32 -11.07 7.08
C MET A 177 10.29 -11.79 7.94
N ALA A 178 10.02 -11.29 9.16
CA ALA A 178 8.99 -11.80 10.06
C ALA A 178 7.60 -11.89 9.38
N ARG A 179 7.26 -10.99 8.45
CA ARG A 179 6.01 -11.06 7.66
C ARG A 179 5.99 -12.28 6.74
N VAL A 180 7.12 -12.60 6.12
CA VAL A 180 7.26 -13.70 5.16
C VAL A 180 7.34 -15.04 5.89
N GLU A 181 7.99 -15.07 7.04
CA GLU A 181 8.01 -16.24 7.94
C GLU A 181 6.60 -16.55 8.47
N ALA A 182 5.86 -15.54 8.93
CA ALA A 182 4.46 -15.70 9.30
C ALA A 182 3.61 -16.22 8.13
N ALA A 183 3.90 -15.79 6.89
CA ALA A 183 3.23 -16.30 5.70
C ALA A 183 3.57 -17.76 5.40
N ALA A 184 4.82 -18.18 5.63
CA ALA A 184 5.22 -19.58 5.51
C ALA A 184 4.59 -20.49 6.56
N GLU A 185 4.42 -19.97 7.79
CA GLU A 185 3.74 -20.66 8.89
C GLU A 185 2.23 -20.78 8.64
N CYS A 186 1.54 -19.66 8.43
CA CYS A 186 0.08 -19.62 8.36
C CYS A 186 -0.48 -19.98 6.98
N LYS A 187 0.26 -19.79 5.89
CA LYS A 187 -0.20 -20.04 4.52
C LYS A 187 -1.58 -19.40 4.27
N VAL A 188 -2.61 -20.22 4.06
CA VAL A 188 -4.00 -19.79 3.83
C VAL A 188 -4.93 -20.12 5.01
N ASP A 189 -4.38 -20.39 6.20
CA ASP A 189 -5.15 -20.75 7.40
C ASP A 189 -5.71 -19.48 8.09
N PRO A 190 -7.04 -19.26 8.07
CA PRO A 190 -7.68 -18.10 8.68
C PRO A 190 -7.56 -18.08 10.21
N VAL A 191 -7.51 -19.23 10.87
CA VAL A 191 -7.36 -19.33 12.33
C VAL A 191 -5.93 -18.97 12.72
N CYS A 192 -4.93 -19.44 11.96
CA CYS A 192 -3.55 -19.05 12.16
C CYS A 192 -3.38 -17.52 12.04
N TRP A 193 -3.90 -16.92 10.98
CA TRP A 193 -3.83 -15.47 10.78
C TRP A 193 -4.59 -14.69 11.86
N SER A 194 -5.74 -15.18 12.32
CA SER A 194 -6.48 -14.57 13.43
C SER A 194 -5.64 -14.53 14.72
N ASN A 195 -4.85 -15.58 14.99
CA ASN A 195 -3.92 -15.59 16.12
C ASN A 195 -2.75 -14.62 15.95
N LYS A 196 -2.24 -14.44 14.71
CA LYS A 196 -1.16 -13.49 14.40
C LYS A 196 -1.55 -12.02 14.60
N LEU A 197 -2.85 -11.69 14.67
CA LEU A 197 -3.29 -10.35 15.08
C LEU A 197 -2.91 -9.99 16.52
N LYS A 198 -2.45 -10.95 17.34
CA LYS A 198 -1.99 -10.71 18.72
C LYS A 198 -0.47 -10.76 18.86
N ASP A 199 0.25 -10.81 17.74
CA ASP A 199 1.71 -10.88 17.74
C ASP A 199 2.35 -9.61 18.32
N LYS A 200 3.51 -9.76 18.95
CA LYS A 200 4.27 -8.64 19.52
C LYS A 200 4.74 -7.67 18.44
N SER A 201 5.08 -8.18 17.26
CA SER A 201 5.51 -7.40 16.11
C SER A 201 4.32 -6.80 15.38
N GLU A 202 4.28 -5.47 15.25
CA GLU A 202 3.31 -4.76 14.41
C GLU A 202 3.39 -5.17 12.93
N LEU A 203 4.57 -5.56 12.44
CA LEU A 203 4.75 -6.04 11.07
C LEU A 203 3.93 -7.31 10.84
N VAL A 204 3.96 -8.24 11.80
CA VAL A 204 3.21 -9.50 11.75
C VAL A 204 1.71 -9.26 11.92
N ARG A 205 1.30 -8.36 12.83
CA ARG A 205 -0.11 -7.99 12.98
C ARG A 205 -0.68 -7.34 11.72
N GLU A 206 0.08 -6.46 11.07
CA GLU A 206 -0.32 -5.81 9.82
C GLU A 206 -0.49 -6.85 8.71
N LYS A 207 0.50 -7.74 8.56
CA LYS A 207 0.46 -8.84 7.60
C LYS A 207 -0.77 -9.73 7.83
N ALA A 208 -1.07 -10.06 9.08
CA ALA A 208 -2.25 -10.85 9.44
C ALA A 208 -3.56 -10.16 9.03
N ALA A 209 -3.73 -8.87 9.32
CA ALA A 209 -4.91 -8.12 8.91
C ALA A 209 -5.09 -8.09 7.37
N TRP A 210 -3.99 -7.89 6.63
CA TRP A 210 -4.01 -7.98 5.17
C TRP A 210 -4.44 -9.36 4.67
N GLU A 211 -3.84 -10.43 5.21
CA GLU A 211 -4.13 -11.80 4.77
C GLU A 211 -5.56 -12.22 5.09
N LEU A 212 -6.10 -11.86 6.26
CA LEU A 212 -7.51 -12.06 6.59
C LEU A 212 -8.44 -11.35 5.60
N GLY A 213 -8.12 -10.10 5.23
CA GLY A 213 -8.88 -9.35 4.23
C GLY A 213 -8.81 -9.93 2.81
N ARG A 214 -7.74 -10.66 2.47
CA ARG A 214 -7.60 -11.39 1.20
C ARG A 214 -8.35 -12.73 1.22
N LEU A 215 -8.30 -13.45 2.34
CA LEU A 215 -9.01 -14.72 2.53
C LEU A 215 -10.53 -14.53 2.53
N LYS A 216 -11.01 -13.38 3.02
CA LYS A 216 -12.44 -13.04 3.11
C LYS A 216 -13.27 -14.10 3.85
N ASP A 217 -12.69 -14.72 4.87
CA ASP A 217 -13.39 -15.65 5.74
C ASP A 217 -14.09 -14.88 6.88
N ASN A 218 -15.42 -14.80 6.83
CA ASN A 218 -16.23 -14.07 7.80
C ASN A 218 -16.07 -14.58 9.24
N SER A 219 -15.60 -15.82 9.45
CA SER A 219 -15.34 -16.35 10.80
C SER A 219 -14.24 -15.58 11.54
N THR A 220 -13.43 -14.81 10.81
CA THR A 220 -12.28 -14.06 11.33
C THR A 220 -12.63 -12.62 11.73
N LEU A 221 -13.84 -12.15 11.40
CA LEU A 221 -14.32 -10.80 11.70
C LEU A 221 -14.21 -10.43 13.20
N PRO A 222 -14.53 -11.31 14.17
CA PRO A 222 -14.36 -10.98 15.58
C PRO A 222 -12.90 -10.64 15.92
N ALA A 223 -11.93 -11.40 15.42
CA ALA A 223 -10.51 -11.14 15.66
C ALA A 223 -10.06 -9.85 14.94
N LEU A 224 -10.51 -9.64 13.69
CA LEU A 224 -10.17 -8.47 12.89
C LEU A 224 -10.77 -7.16 13.46
N THR A 225 -11.91 -7.24 14.16
CA THR A 225 -12.54 -6.08 14.81
C THR A 225 -11.61 -5.42 15.81
N GLU A 226 -10.86 -6.20 16.60
CA GLU A 226 -9.90 -5.67 17.58
C GLU A 226 -8.78 -4.86 16.89
N ALA A 227 -8.35 -5.29 15.69
CA ALA A 227 -7.28 -4.64 14.94
C ALA A 227 -7.65 -3.25 14.39
N LEU A 228 -8.95 -2.88 14.35
CA LEU A 228 -9.39 -1.52 14.00
C LEU A 228 -8.94 -0.46 15.02
N ALA A 229 -8.58 -0.88 16.24
CA ALA A 229 -8.08 -0.05 17.33
C ALA A 229 -6.63 -0.41 17.73
N ASP A 230 -5.86 -1.06 16.82
CA ASP A 230 -4.46 -1.37 17.10
C ASP A 230 -3.64 -0.08 17.35
N LYS A 231 -2.63 -0.16 18.22
CA LYS A 231 -1.73 0.97 18.48
C LYS A 231 -0.94 1.42 17.25
N ASP A 232 -0.71 0.51 16.31
CA ASP A 232 0.03 0.79 15.08
C ASP A 232 -0.91 1.17 13.93
N THR A 233 -0.64 2.31 13.29
CA THR A 233 -1.50 2.85 12.24
C THR A 233 -1.53 2.02 10.95
N PHE A 234 -0.48 1.24 10.66
CA PHE A 234 -0.47 0.36 9.49
C PHE A 234 -1.35 -0.86 9.73
N VAL A 235 -1.30 -1.45 10.93
CA VAL A 235 -2.22 -2.54 11.32
C VAL A 235 -3.67 -2.09 11.20
N ARG A 236 -4.00 -0.89 11.70
CA ARG A 236 -5.34 -0.31 11.57
C ARG A 236 -5.75 -0.09 10.11
N SER A 237 -4.85 0.43 9.28
CA SER A 237 -5.11 0.65 7.86
C SER A 237 -5.40 -0.65 7.12
N ALA A 238 -4.66 -1.72 7.45
CA ALA A 238 -4.90 -3.06 6.91
C ALA A 238 -6.25 -3.63 7.36
N ALA A 239 -6.60 -3.48 8.64
CA ALA A 239 -7.91 -3.90 9.16
C ALA A 239 -9.06 -3.13 8.50
N ILE A 240 -8.95 -1.80 8.36
CA ILE A 240 -9.94 -0.98 7.64
C ILE A 240 -10.09 -1.47 6.20
N ALA A 241 -8.98 -1.66 5.47
CA ALA A 241 -9.00 -2.13 4.10
C ALA A 241 -9.64 -3.52 3.96
N ALA A 242 -9.41 -4.41 4.93
CA ALA A 242 -10.07 -5.72 4.98
C ALA A 242 -11.58 -5.58 5.18
N TYR A 243 -12.05 -4.72 6.08
CA TYR A 243 -13.50 -4.50 6.27
C TYR A 243 -14.22 -3.96 5.02
N TRP A 244 -13.56 -3.11 4.24
CA TRP A 244 -14.06 -2.70 2.93
C TRP A 244 -14.18 -3.87 1.95
N SER A 245 -13.33 -4.89 2.06
CA SER A 245 -13.37 -6.07 1.19
C SER A 245 -14.44 -7.09 1.61
N PHE A 246 -14.77 -7.14 2.91
CA PHE A 246 -15.81 -7.97 3.50
C PHE A 246 -17.22 -7.42 3.25
N GLY A 247 -17.40 -6.10 3.40
CA GLY A 247 -18.74 -5.49 3.34
C GLY A 247 -19.64 -5.97 4.49
N ASP A 248 -19.09 -6.12 5.69
CA ASP A 248 -19.82 -6.62 6.85
C ASP A 248 -20.05 -5.51 7.89
N LYS A 249 -21.32 -5.34 8.28
CA LYS A 249 -21.76 -4.28 9.20
C LYS A 249 -21.56 -4.60 10.68
N SER A 250 -21.10 -5.79 11.06
CA SER A 250 -20.89 -6.17 12.46
C SER A 250 -19.88 -5.28 13.18
N ALA A 251 -18.91 -4.72 12.44
CA ALA A 251 -17.92 -3.81 13.00
C ALA A 251 -18.44 -2.39 13.24
N LEU A 252 -19.64 -2.01 12.80
CA LEU A 252 -20.13 -0.62 12.89
C LEU A 252 -20.11 -0.08 14.33
N SER A 253 -20.50 -0.90 15.31
CA SER A 253 -20.46 -0.50 16.72
C SER A 253 -19.03 -0.31 17.22
N ALA A 254 -18.11 -1.17 16.80
CA ALA A 254 -16.70 -1.09 17.19
C ALA A 254 -16.03 0.15 16.56
N VAL A 255 -16.26 0.38 15.26
CA VAL A 255 -15.79 1.56 14.51
C VAL A 255 -16.21 2.86 15.22
N ARG A 256 -17.49 2.98 15.58
CA ARG A 256 -18.02 4.17 16.30
C ARG A 256 -17.37 4.36 17.65
N LYS A 257 -17.21 3.27 18.41
CA LYS A 257 -16.54 3.31 19.71
C LYS A 257 -15.10 3.78 19.57
N THR A 258 -14.34 3.21 18.64
CA THR A 258 -12.95 3.60 18.38
C THR A 258 -12.84 5.08 18.00
N LEU A 259 -13.71 5.58 17.11
CA LEU A 259 -13.73 7.00 16.73
C LEU A 259 -14.03 7.92 17.92
N SER A 260 -14.93 7.51 18.82
CA SER A 260 -15.26 8.26 20.04
C SER A 260 -14.11 8.24 21.06
N ASP A 261 -13.50 7.08 21.31
CA ASP A 261 -12.41 6.92 22.28
C ASP A 261 -11.15 7.70 21.86
N GLU A 262 -10.98 7.92 20.55
CA GLU A 262 -9.83 8.58 19.94
C GLU A 262 -10.09 10.04 19.53
N GLU A 263 -11.20 10.62 19.96
CA GLU A 263 -11.52 12.01 19.64
C GLU A 263 -10.41 12.96 20.14
N GLY A 264 -9.90 13.81 19.23
CA GLY A 264 -8.82 14.75 19.53
C GLY A 264 -7.40 14.14 19.58
N GLN A 265 -7.24 12.82 19.40
CA GLN A 265 -5.91 12.20 19.39
C GLN A 265 -5.19 12.40 18.05
N ALA A 266 -4.18 13.27 18.04
CA ALA A 266 -3.44 13.63 16.82
C ALA A 266 -2.75 12.42 16.15
N THR A 267 -2.31 11.43 16.94
CA THR A 267 -1.66 10.19 16.45
C THR A 267 -2.52 9.44 15.44
N TYR A 268 -3.83 9.42 15.65
CA TYR A 268 -4.77 8.62 14.86
C TYR A 268 -5.56 9.44 13.84
N MET A 269 -5.33 10.76 13.77
CA MET A 269 -6.13 11.67 12.95
C MET A 269 -6.30 11.17 11.51
N ARG A 270 -5.19 10.78 10.85
CA ARG A 270 -5.20 10.32 9.44
C ARG A 270 -5.94 9.00 9.27
N VAL A 271 -5.62 7.98 10.07
CA VAL A 271 -6.27 6.66 9.95
C VAL A 271 -7.74 6.72 10.37
N ASN A 272 -8.12 7.65 11.25
CA ASN A 272 -9.50 7.90 11.63
C ASN A 272 -10.32 8.57 10.52
N GLU A 273 -9.70 9.24 9.54
CA GLU A 273 -10.42 9.67 8.33
C GLU A 273 -10.90 8.44 7.54
N ASP A 274 -10.03 7.44 7.36
CA ASP A 274 -10.39 6.19 6.68
C ASP A 274 -11.43 5.39 7.48
N LEU A 275 -11.30 5.39 8.81
CA LEU A 275 -12.26 4.74 9.70
C LEU A 275 -13.65 5.41 9.65
N ARG A 276 -13.72 6.75 9.55
CA ARG A 276 -14.99 7.47 9.33
C ARG A 276 -15.61 7.15 7.97
N ARG A 277 -14.79 7.05 6.91
CA ARG A 277 -15.28 6.63 5.59
C ARG A 277 -15.87 5.22 5.66
N LEU A 278 -15.19 4.31 6.35
CA LEU A 278 -15.68 2.96 6.60
C LEU A 278 -17.00 2.98 7.40
N GLU A 279 -17.10 3.79 8.46
CA GLU A 279 -18.35 3.95 9.22
C GLU A 279 -19.53 4.32 8.32
N VAL A 280 -19.35 5.33 7.47
CA VAL A 280 -20.39 5.81 6.53
C VAL A 280 -20.76 4.71 5.54
N HIS A 281 -19.78 3.95 5.04
CA HIS A 281 -20.04 2.83 4.14
C HIS A 281 -20.85 1.73 4.82
N LEU A 282 -20.39 1.23 5.97
CA LEU A 282 -21.06 0.17 6.72
C LEU A 282 -22.48 0.56 7.16
N ALA A 283 -22.71 1.84 7.46
CA ALA A 283 -24.03 2.35 7.84
C ALA A 283 -25.03 2.41 6.67
N ARG A 284 -24.56 2.35 5.41
CA ARG A 284 -25.39 2.42 4.19
C ARG A 284 -25.69 1.05 3.57
N MET A 285 -25.08 -0.02 4.08
CA MET A 285 -25.28 -1.41 3.64
C MET A 285 -26.56 -2.03 4.23
#